data_AF-A0A815U4F9-F1
#
_entry.id   AF-A0A815U4F9-F1
#
_cell.length_a   1.000
_cell.length_b   1.000
_cell.length_c   1.000
_cell.angle_alpha   90.00
_cell.angle_beta   90.00
_cell.angle_gamma   90.00
#
_symmetry.space_group_name_H-M   'P 1'
#
loop_
_entity.id
_entity.type
_entity.pdbx_description
1 polymer ?
#
loop_
_entity_poly.entity_id
_entity_poly.type
_entity_poly.pdbx_seq_one_letter_code
_entity_poly.pdbx_strand_id
1 'polypeptide(L)'
;DLFPDIKYIDHDFEILRTLSNSKGTENLKLILDYWKDRDYINHICQGYINMISNLNMSYDKICDMSNKITEIDIQTHGYKCCIYYQYFVSSFFKQHSKELLDFISQYSLSNELITFLNLLSSTDVDNLLQAVNDWDETLINTKTVLDFVMLKRFFVRFNQEINVTQNHPTSSNSMQIQEAFDRTYNDEQFKNIFDCFEQCSASLTSIKRIHLELTDKELSKRKRISDLMKNITFTFIEQSNKFNINIQPQSMCFNDLSELRDRARLIEYSTNNNNQYLIDSECDINVLRSFVTF
;
A
#
# COMPACT_ATOMS: atom_id res chain seq x y z
N ASP A 1 -33.12 8.54 -2.82
CA ASP A 1 -32.31 7.36 -3.19
C ASP A 1 -33.11 6.44 -4.07
N LEU A 2 -32.59 6.08 -5.24
CA LEU A 2 -33.33 5.26 -6.22
C LEU A 2 -33.34 3.77 -5.86
N PHE A 3 -32.58 3.33 -4.85
CA PHE A 3 -32.59 1.95 -4.34
C PHE A 3 -32.17 1.96 -2.86
N PRO A 4 -33.11 1.86 -1.90
CA PRO A 4 -32.79 1.97 -0.47
C PRO A 4 -32.14 0.71 0.12
N ASP A 5 -32.19 -0.44 -0.58
CA ASP A 5 -31.67 -1.71 -0.06
C ASP A 5 -30.98 -2.53 -1.18
N ILE A 6 -29.64 -2.48 -1.22
CA ILE A 6 -28.80 -3.05 -2.30
C ILE A 6 -29.07 -4.56 -2.50
N LYS A 7 -29.51 -5.26 -1.44
CA LYS A 7 -29.77 -6.71 -1.44
C LYS A 7 -30.90 -7.14 -2.37
N TYR A 8 -31.84 -6.26 -2.70
CA TYR A 8 -32.99 -6.58 -3.54
C TYR A 8 -32.87 -6.04 -4.98
N ILE A 9 -31.80 -5.30 -5.29
CA ILE A 9 -31.62 -4.64 -6.60
C ILE A 9 -31.69 -5.62 -7.76
N ASP A 10 -31.14 -6.82 -7.64
CA ASP A 10 -31.20 -7.83 -8.70
C ASP A 10 -32.62 -8.34 -8.95
N HIS A 11 -33.38 -8.54 -7.88
CA HIS A 11 -34.76 -8.99 -7.98
C HIS A 11 -35.65 -7.92 -8.61
N ASP A 12 -35.53 -6.67 -8.15
CA ASP A 12 -36.28 -5.53 -8.66
C ASP A 12 -35.92 -5.21 -10.12
N PHE A 13 -34.64 -5.35 -10.47
CA PHE A 13 -34.18 -5.19 -11.84
C PHE A 13 -34.74 -6.27 -12.77
N GLU A 14 -34.79 -7.53 -12.33
CA GLU A 14 -35.36 -8.61 -13.14
C GLU A 14 -36.86 -8.41 -13.38
N ILE A 15 -37.61 -7.94 -12.38
CA ILE A 15 -39.02 -7.55 -12.56
C ILE A 15 -39.13 -6.44 -13.62
N LEU A 16 -38.34 -5.37 -13.51
CA LEU A 16 -38.31 -4.30 -14.51
C LEU A 16 -37.91 -4.77 -15.91
N ARG A 17 -36.97 -5.72 -16.00
CA ARG A 17 -36.52 -6.31 -17.27
C ARG A 17 -37.63 -7.11 -17.94
N THR A 18 -38.38 -7.92 -17.19
CA THR A 18 -39.52 -8.68 -17.75
C THR A 18 -40.65 -7.78 -18.25
N LEU A 19 -40.77 -6.56 -17.71
CA LEU A 19 -41.74 -5.56 -18.13
C LEU A 19 -41.27 -4.72 -19.34
N SER A 20 -39.99 -4.79 -19.73
CA SER A 20 -39.43 -4.00 -20.84
C SER A 20 -38.23 -4.69 -21.51
N ASN A 21 -38.42 -5.22 -22.72
CA ASN A 21 -37.35 -5.74 -23.59
C ASN A 21 -36.59 -4.64 -24.37
N SER A 22 -36.50 -3.43 -23.82
CA SER A 22 -35.88 -2.30 -24.52
C SER A 22 -34.36 -2.24 -24.29
N LYS A 23 -33.62 -1.67 -25.23
CA LYS A 23 -32.19 -1.31 -25.06
C LYS A 23 -31.92 -0.46 -23.79
N GLY A 24 -32.95 0.21 -23.27
CA GLY A 24 -32.90 0.93 -22.00
C GLY A 24 -32.67 0.03 -20.79
N THR A 25 -33.19 -1.21 -20.78
CA THR A 25 -32.97 -2.14 -19.66
C THR A 25 -31.57 -2.72 -19.65
N GLU A 26 -30.97 -2.98 -20.81
CA GLU A 26 -29.55 -3.39 -20.91
C GLU A 26 -28.59 -2.29 -20.40
N ASN A 27 -28.84 -1.03 -20.76
CA ASN A 27 -28.07 0.10 -20.26
C ASN A 27 -28.23 0.27 -18.75
N LEU A 28 -29.44 0.12 -18.23
CA LEU A 28 -29.69 0.18 -16.80
C LEU A 28 -28.95 -0.94 -16.06
N LYS A 29 -28.89 -2.15 -16.63
CA LYS A 29 -28.09 -3.26 -16.07
C LYS A 29 -26.62 -2.88 -15.93
N LEU A 30 -26.03 -2.32 -16.98
CA LEU A 30 -24.62 -1.90 -16.95
C LEU A 30 -24.34 -0.85 -15.86
N ILE A 31 -25.25 0.12 -15.69
CA ILE A 31 -25.15 1.12 -14.63
C ILE A 31 -25.22 0.43 -13.27
N LEU A 32 -26.18 -0.47 -13.06
CA LEU A 32 -26.34 -1.18 -11.79
C LEU A 32 -25.12 -2.05 -11.46
N ASP A 33 -24.62 -2.82 -12.44
CA ASP A 33 -23.43 -3.65 -12.28
C ASP A 33 -22.20 -2.79 -11.91
N TYR A 34 -22.01 -1.64 -12.57
CA TYR A 34 -20.96 -0.69 -12.20
C TYR A 34 -21.10 -0.21 -10.76
N TRP A 35 -22.29 0.23 -10.34
CA TRP A 35 -22.48 0.81 -9.00
C TRP A 35 -22.36 -0.21 -7.87
N LYS A 36 -22.70 -1.48 -8.13
CA LYS A 36 -22.51 -2.56 -7.14
C LYS A 36 -21.05 -2.84 -6.86
N ASP A 37 -20.23 -2.89 -7.92
CA ASP A 37 -18.82 -3.25 -7.83
C ASP A 37 -17.90 -2.02 -7.95
N ARG A 38 -18.44 -0.81 -7.74
CA ARG A 38 -17.76 0.46 -8.02
C ARG A 38 -16.39 0.55 -7.38
N ASP A 39 -16.28 0.17 -6.10
CA ASP A 39 -15.03 0.27 -5.37
C ASP A 39 -13.97 -0.68 -5.94
N TYR A 40 -14.35 -1.93 -6.23
CA TYR A 40 -13.45 -2.89 -6.85
C TYR A 40 -13.02 -2.47 -8.25
N ILE A 41 -13.96 -1.99 -9.08
CA ILE A 41 -13.67 -1.44 -10.42
C ILE A 41 -12.72 -0.25 -10.32
N ASN A 42 -12.95 0.67 -9.38
CA ASN A 42 -12.08 1.83 -9.16
C ASN A 42 -10.67 1.40 -8.74
N HIS A 43 -10.54 0.40 -7.86
CA HIS A 43 -9.24 -0.14 -7.48
C HIS A 43 -8.50 -0.80 -8.65
N ILE A 44 -9.21 -1.49 -9.54
CA ILE A 44 -8.61 -2.02 -10.78
C ILE A 44 -8.16 -0.87 -11.70
N CYS A 45 -9.02 0.12 -11.94
CA CYS A 45 -8.70 1.25 -12.82
C CYS A 45 -7.50 2.04 -12.31
N GLN A 46 -7.52 2.44 -11.03
CA GLN A 46 -6.41 3.16 -10.41
C GLN A 46 -5.16 2.28 -10.32
N GLY A 47 -5.33 0.99 -10.02
CA GLY A 47 -4.26 0.01 -9.97
C GLY A 47 -3.55 -0.13 -11.31
N TYR A 48 -4.29 -0.21 -12.42
CA TYR A 48 -3.73 -0.27 -13.76
C TYR A 48 -2.92 0.99 -14.09
N ILE A 49 -3.45 2.18 -13.77
CA ILE A 49 -2.76 3.46 -13.99
C ILE A 49 -1.45 3.50 -13.18
N ASN A 50 -1.50 3.15 -11.90
CA ASN A 50 -0.34 3.11 -11.01
C ASN A 50 0.71 2.11 -11.52
N MET A 51 0.25 0.94 -11.99
CA MET A 51 1.10 -0.11 -12.53
C MET A 51 1.83 0.33 -13.80
N ILE A 52 1.12 0.91 -14.77
CA ILE A 52 1.70 1.45 -16.01
C ILE A 52 2.76 2.51 -15.70
N SER A 53 2.47 3.41 -14.74
CA SER A 53 3.45 4.40 -14.27
C SER A 53 4.67 3.75 -13.63
N ASN A 54 4.48 2.78 -12.73
CA ASN A 54 5.58 2.11 -12.02
C ASN A 54 6.47 1.28 -12.96
N LEU A 55 5.89 0.71 -14.03
CA LEU A 55 6.60 -0.06 -15.05
C LEU A 55 7.20 0.80 -16.17
N ASN A 56 7.04 2.13 -16.10
CA ASN A 56 7.45 3.07 -17.14
C ASN A 56 6.91 2.71 -18.54
N MET A 57 5.69 2.16 -18.60
CA MET A 57 5.02 1.85 -19.86
C MET A 57 4.36 3.09 -20.47
N SER A 58 4.18 3.11 -21.80
CA SER A 58 3.48 4.21 -22.47
C SER A 58 2.01 4.23 -22.09
N TYR A 59 1.49 5.40 -21.76
CA TYR A 59 0.07 5.62 -21.47
C TYR A 59 -0.81 5.22 -22.66
N ASP A 60 -1.76 4.30 -22.45
CA ASP A 60 -2.59 3.73 -23.51
C ASP A 60 -4.08 4.12 -23.38
N LYS A 61 -4.90 3.67 -24.34
CA LYS A 61 -6.36 3.94 -24.34
C LYS A 61 -7.09 3.34 -23.14
N ILE A 62 -6.54 2.27 -22.56
CA ILE A 62 -7.13 1.64 -21.37
C ILE A 62 -6.89 2.55 -20.17
N CYS A 63 -5.73 3.19 -20.06
CA CYS A 63 -5.47 4.21 -19.04
C CYS A 63 -6.43 5.41 -19.18
N ASP A 64 -6.62 5.94 -20.40
CA ASP A 64 -7.60 7.02 -20.67
C ASP A 64 -9.01 6.63 -20.20
N MET A 65 -9.39 5.37 -20.43
CA MET A 65 -10.69 4.85 -20.02
C MET A 65 -10.77 4.68 -18.50
N SER A 66 -9.73 4.14 -17.87
CA SER A 66 -9.65 3.98 -16.42
C SER A 66 -9.82 5.30 -15.69
N ASN A 67 -9.16 6.39 -16.15
CA ASN A 67 -9.36 7.73 -15.60
C ASN A 67 -10.84 8.15 -15.63
N LYS A 68 -11.49 8.02 -16.81
CA LYS A 68 -12.91 8.39 -16.97
C LYS A 68 -13.84 7.57 -16.09
N ILE A 69 -13.50 6.31 -15.79
CA ILE A 69 -14.28 5.47 -14.87
C ILE A 69 -14.11 5.93 -13.43
N THR A 70 -12.88 6.23 -13.01
CA THR A 70 -12.61 6.72 -11.65
C THR A 70 -13.27 8.08 -11.38
N GLU A 71 -13.52 8.87 -12.43
CA GLU A 71 -14.24 10.15 -12.36
C GLU A 71 -15.77 10.01 -12.30
N ILE A 72 -16.33 8.80 -12.48
CA ILE A 72 -17.78 8.60 -12.40
C ILE A 72 -18.26 8.83 -10.96
N ASP A 73 -19.20 9.76 -10.86
CA ASP A 73 -19.85 10.17 -9.61
C ASP A 73 -21.39 10.22 -9.76
N ILE A 74 -22.07 10.69 -8.73
CA ILE A 74 -23.53 10.82 -8.70
C ILE A 74 -24.08 11.85 -9.70
N GLN A 75 -23.25 12.75 -10.21
CA GLN A 75 -23.63 13.79 -11.19
C GLN A 75 -23.40 13.34 -12.64
N THR A 76 -22.67 12.23 -12.81
CA THR A 76 -22.35 11.66 -14.10
C THR A 76 -23.61 11.14 -14.78
N HIS A 77 -23.85 11.61 -16.00
CA HIS A 77 -25.03 11.20 -16.78
C HIS A 77 -24.98 9.70 -17.09
N GLY A 78 -26.08 8.97 -16.86
CA GLY A 78 -26.14 7.51 -17.00
C GLY A 78 -25.66 6.97 -18.35
N TYR A 79 -25.92 7.68 -19.45
CA TYR A 79 -25.41 7.32 -20.78
C TYR A 79 -23.87 7.32 -20.86
N LYS A 80 -23.20 8.29 -20.22
CA LYS A 80 -21.73 8.33 -20.16
C LYS A 80 -21.20 7.15 -19.33
N CYS A 81 -21.80 6.90 -18.17
CA CYS A 81 -21.48 5.74 -17.33
C CYS A 81 -21.58 4.43 -18.13
N CYS A 82 -22.68 4.23 -18.88
CA CYS A 82 -22.86 3.06 -19.75
C CYS A 82 -21.71 2.90 -20.75
N ILE A 83 -21.40 3.96 -21.51
CA ILE A 83 -20.35 3.89 -22.54
C ILE A 83 -19.01 3.55 -21.92
N TYR A 84 -18.68 4.24 -20.83
CA TYR A 84 -17.40 4.11 -20.16
C TYR A 84 -17.22 2.71 -19.61
N TYR A 85 -18.20 2.23 -18.85
CA TYR A 85 -18.16 0.91 -18.25
C TYR A 85 -18.22 -0.20 -19.31
N GLN A 86 -19.08 -0.09 -20.32
CA GLN A 86 -19.18 -1.08 -21.40
C GLN A 86 -17.87 -1.24 -22.15
N TYR A 87 -17.20 -0.13 -22.48
CA TYR A 87 -15.91 -0.18 -23.15
C TYR A 87 -14.87 -0.90 -22.28
N PHE A 88 -14.72 -0.49 -21.02
CA PHE A 88 -13.80 -1.12 -20.08
C PHE A 88 -14.07 -2.62 -19.89
N VAL A 89 -15.34 -3.01 -19.75
CA VAL A 89 -15.71 -4.42 -19.59
C VAL A 89 -15.30 -5.25 -20.81
N SER A 90 -15.58 -4.75 -22.01
CA SER A 90 -15.30 -5.46 -23.26
C SER A 90 -13.82 -5.50 -23.66
N SER A 91 -13.09 -4.42 -23.37
CA SER A 91 -11.72 -4.21 -23.83
C SER A 91 -10.66 -4.58 -22.79
N PHE A 92 -11.04 -4.75 -21.52
CA PHE A 92 -10.11 -5.04 -20.44
C PHE A 92 -10.67 -6.09 -19.48
N PHE A 93 -11.74 -5.77 -18.74
CA PHE A 93 -12.18 -6.60 -17.60
C PHE A 93 -12.46 -8.07 -17.97
N LYS A 94 -13.18 -8.33 -19.07
CA LYS A 94 -13.50 -9.70 -19.52
C LYS A 94 -12.33 -10.44 -20.18
N GLN A 95 -11.26 -9.74 -20.53
CA GLN A 95 -10.11 -10.33 -21.22
C GLN A 95 -9.08 -10.92 -20.25
N HIS A 96 -9.18 -10.56 -18.97
CA HIS A 96 -8.19 -10.89 -17.95
C HIS A 96 -8.75 -11.86 -16.91
N SER A 97 -7.86 -12.68 -16.35
CA SER A 97 -8.21 -13.59 -15.26
C SER A 97 -8.55 -12.81 -13.99
N LYS A 98 -9.34 -13.41 -13.10
CA LYS A 98 -9.69 -12.80 -11.82
C LYS A 98 -8.44 -12.52 -10.99
N GLU A 99 -7.49 -13.45 -11.00
CA GLU A 99 -6.22 -13.35 -10.29
C GLU A 99 -5.40 -12.15 -10.77
N LEU A 100 -5.35 -11.89 -12.09
CA LEU A 100 -4.69 -10.69 -12.59
C LEU A 100 -5.42 -9.43 -12.14
N LEU A 101 -6.76 -9.39 -12.25
CA LEU A 101 -7.54 -8.22 -11.84
C LEU A 101 -7.34 -7.92 -10.34
N ASP A 102 -7.31 -8.96 -9.50
CA ASP A 102 -7.01 -8.86 -8.07
C ASP A 102 -5.58 -8.35 -7.85
N PHE A 103 -4.60 -8.83 -8.61
CA PHE A 103 -3.21 -8.33 -8.56
C PHE A 103 -3.11 -6.85 -8.97
N ILE A 104 -3.80 -6.45 -10.04
CA ILE A 104 -3.86 -5.06 -10.48
C ILE A 104 -4.51 -4.19 -9.39
N SER A 105 -5.57 -4.67 -8.74
CA SER A 105 -6.20 -3.93 -7.63
C SER A 105 -5.23 -3.66 -6.47
N GLN A 106 -4.25 -4.55 -6.23
CA GLN A 106 -3.22 -4.33 -5.21
C GLN A 106 -2.29 -3.15 -5.52
N TYR A 107 -2.11 -2.77 -6.79
CA TYR A 107 -1.41 -1.53 -7.13
C TYR A 107 -2.14 -0.26 -6.69
N SER A 108 -3.45 -0.34 -6.43
CA SER A 108 -4.22 0.72 -5.78
C SER A 108 -4.21 0.56 -4.26
N LEU A 109 -4.58 -0.61 -3.75
CA LEU A 109 -4.78 -0.87 -2.32
C LEU A 109 -3.47 -0.86 -1.51
N SER A 110 -2.41 -1.43 -2.08
CA SER A 110 -1.11 -1.64 -1.44
C SER A 110 -0.02 -0.76 -2.06
N ASN A 111 -0.38 0.42 -2.59
CA ASN A 111 0.54 1.29 -3.31
C ASN A 111 1.79 1.65 -2.49
N GLU A 112 1.63 2.00 -1.21
CA GLU A 112 2.76 2.35 -0.34
C GLU A 112 3.74 1.18 -0.12
N LEU A 113 3.20 -0.03 0.03
CA LEU A 113 4.00 -1.26 0.14
C LEU A 113 4.77 -1.53 -1.15
N ILE A 114 4.11 -1.41 -2.30
CA ILE A 114 4.72 -1.65 -3.61
C ILE A 114 5.80 -0.61 -3.91
N THR A 115 5.55 0.67 -3.64
CA THR A 115 6.57 1.72 -3.76
C THR A 115 7.78 1.40 -2.87
N PHE A 116 7.55 1.00 -1.62
CA PHE A 116 8.64 0.63 -0.72
C PHE A 116 9.41 -0.58 -1.23
N LEU A 117 8.72 -1.66 -1.65
CA LEU A 117 9.34 -2.84 -2.25
C LEU A 117 10.24 -2.50 -3.43
N ASN A 118 9.82 -1.58 -4.31
CA ASN A 118 10.58 -1.18 -5.49
C ASN A 118 11.84 -0.36 -5.14
N LEU A 119 11.87 0.33 -4.00
CA LEU A 119 13.04 1.10 -3.54
C LEU A 119 14.15 0.21 -2.96
N LEU A 120 13.82 -0.97 -2.44
CA LEU A 120 14.78 -1.83 -1.76
C LEU A 120 15.76 -2.52 -2.73
N SER A 121 17.04 -2.50 -2.36
CA SER A 121 18.08 -3.30 -3.01
C SER A 121 18.03 -4.76 -2.55
N SER A 122 18.79 -5.65 -3.20
CA SER A 122 18.97 -7.03 -2.72
C SER A 122 19.61 -7.08 -1.34
N THR A 123 20.58 -6.20 -1.10
CA THR A 123 21.29 -6.10 0.19
C THR A 123 20.34 -5.71 1.32
N ASP A 124 19.40 -4.80 1.07
CA ASP A 124 18.42 -4.38 2.08
C ASP A 124 17.51 -5.54 2.51
N VAL A 125 17.17 -6.41 1.55
CA VAL A 125 16.35 -7.61 1.79
C VAL A 125 17.14 -8.65 2.58
N ASP A 126 18.41 -8.87 2.23
CA ASP A 126 19.30 -9.77 2.96
C ASP A 126 19.54 -9.30 4.41
N ASN A 127 19.71 -7.99 4.61
CA ASN A 127 19.81 -7.38 5.93
C ASN A 127 18.53 -7.60 6.76
N LEU A 128 17.35 -7.44 6.16
CA LEU A 128 16.08 -7.71 6.84
C LEU A 128 15.95 -9.18 7.24
N LEU A 129 16.36 -10.12 6.38
CA LEU A 129 16.37 -11.55 6.70
C LEU A 129 17.34 -11.88 7.84
N GLN A 130 18.54 -11.29 7.82
CA GLN A 130 19.53 -11.52 8.87
C GLN A 130 19.06 -10.95 10.22
N ALA A 131 18.47 -9.76 10.23
CA ALA A 131 17.94 -9.14 11.45
C ALA A 131 16.90 -10.00 12.16
N VAL A 132 16.08 -10.74 11.40
CA VAL A 132 15.09 -11.67 11.96
C VAL A 132 15.73 -12.93 12.56
N ASN A 133 16.89 -13.36 12.06
CA ASN A 133 17.62 -14.49 12.63
C ASN A 133 18.39 -14.11 13.90
N ASP A 134 18.82 -12.85 14.00
CA ASP A 134 19.68 -12.37 15.08
C ASP A 134 18.89 -11.77 16.27
N TRP A 135 17.61 -11.39 16.08
CA TRP A 135 16.79 -10.71 17.10
C TRP A 135 15.66 -11.61 17.61
N ASP A 136 15.86 -12.20 18.79
CA ASP A 136 14.87 -13.03 19.51
C ASP A 136 13.58 -12.26 19.94
N GLU A 137 13.54 -10.93 19.81
CA GLU A 137 12.44 -10.08 20.29
C GLU A 137 12.02 -8.97 19.29
N THR A 138 11.76 -9.31 18.03
CA THR A 138 11.22 -8.31 17.08
C THR A 138 9.73 -8.06 17.26
N LEU A 139 9.30 -6.82 16.99
CA LEU A 139 7.88 -6.42 16.86
C LEU A 139 7.16 -7.11 15.68
N ILE A 140 7.88 -7.85 14.83
CA ILE A 140 7.35 -8.48 13.61
C ILE A 140 7.68 -9.96 13.60
N ASN A 141 6.67 -10.80 13.41
CA ASN A 141 6.85 -12.24 13.24
C ASN A 141 7.79 -12.55 12.04
N THR A 142 8.74 -13.46 12.23
CA THR A 142 9.59 -14.04 11.19
C THR A 142 8.82 -14.36 9.90
N LYS A 143 7.61 -14.90 10.03
CA LYS A 143 6.73 -15.20 8.88
C LYS A 143 6.48 -13.96 8.01
N THR A 144 6.18 -12.81 8.60
CA THR A 144 5.87 -11.58 7.87
C THR A 144 7.07 -11.07 7.08
N VAL A 145 8.30 -11.24 7.59
CA VAL A 145 9.50 -10.88 6.84
C VAL A 145 9.75 -11.86 5.68
N LEU A 146 9.49 -13.15 5.88
CA LEU A 146 9.54 -14.13 4.79
C LEU A 146 8.50 -13.83 3.71
N ASP A 147 7.27 -13.47 4.09
CA ASP A 147 6.21 -13.04 3.17
C ASP A 147 6.62 -11.78 2.40
N PHE A 148 7.26 -10.82 3.07
CA PHE A 148 7.79 -9.61 2.43
C PHE A 148 8.89 -9.93 1.41
N VAL A 149 9.79 -10.84 1.75
CA VAL A 149 10.84 -11.34 0.84
C VAL A 149 10.20 -12.06 -0.35
N MET A 150 9.14 -12.85 -0.13
CA MET A 150 8.40 -13.52 -1.19
C MET A 150 7.77 -12.50 -2.16
N LEU A 151 7.14 -11.44 -1.65
CA LEU A 151 6.63 -10.33 -2.46
C LEU A 151 7.75 -9.68 -3.28
N LYS A 152 8.89 -9.37 -2.65
CA LYS A 152 10.01 -8.76 -3.37
C LYS A 152 10.53 -9.65 -4.49
N ARG A 153 10.67 -10.96 -4.25
CA ARG A 153 11.08 -11.93 -5.27
C ARG A 153 10.08 -12.03 -6.41
N PHE A 154 8.78 -12.01 -6.08
CA PHE A 154 7.71 -11.97 -7.07
C PHE A 154 7.85 -10.74 -7.97
N PHE A 155 7.95 -9.55 -7.40
CA PHE A 155 8.08 -8.31 -8.17
C PHE A 155 9.36 -8.25 -9.00
N VAL A 156 10.48 -8.76 -8.48
CA VAL A 156 11.73 -8.85 -9.26
C VAL A 156 11.52 -9.72 -10.50
N ARG A 157 10.93 -10.91 -10.36
CA ARG A 157 10.66 -11.79 -11.50
C ARG A 157 9.61 -11.23 -12.45
N PHE A 158 8.53 -10.68 -11.92
CA PHE A 158 7.49 -10.02 -12.72
C PHE A 158 8.08 -8.89 -13.57
N ASN A 159 8.87 -8.00 -12.96
CA ASN A 159 9.53 -6.91 -13.68
C ASN A 159 10.53 -7.42 -14.73
N GLN A 160 11.23 -8.53 -14.48
CA GLN A 160 12.10 -9.16 -15.47
C GLN A 160 11.30 -9.67 -16.68
N GLU A 161 10.18 -10.37 -16.46
CA GLU A 161 9.30 -10.83 -17.54
C GLU A 161 8.72 -9.65 -18.34
N ILE A 162 8.32 -8.58 -17.65
CA ILE A 162 7.88 -7.34 -18.31
C ILE A 162 8.97 -6.78 -19.22
N ASN A 163 10.21 -6.65 -18.72
CA ASN A 163 11.32 -6.14 -19.53
C ASN A 163 11.58 -6.99 -20.78
N VAL A 164 11.43 -8.31 -20.68
CA VAL A 164 11.54 -9.22 -21.84
C VAL A 164 10.44 -8.91 -22.87
N THR A 165 9.20 -8.74 -22.43
CA THR A 165 8.08 -8.42 -23.33
C THR A 165 8.17 -7.02 -23.94
N GLN A 166 8.68 -6.03 -23.20
CA GLN A 166 8.86 -4.65 -23.69
C GLN A 166 9.94 -4.54 -24.78
N ASN A 167 11.00 -5.36 -24.70
CA ASN A 167 12.05 -5.40 -25.73
C ASN A 167 11.57 -5.99 -27.05
N HIS A 168 10.46 -6.75 -27.03
CA HIS A 168 9.84 -7.36 -28.21
C HIS A 168 8.31 -7.17 -28.18
N PRO A 169 7.82 -5.94 -28.37
CA PRO A 169 6.41 -5.63 -28.20
C PRO A 169 5.60 -6.22 -29.35
N THR A 170 4.95 -7.35 -29.10
CA THR A 170 4.06 -8.03 -30.05
C THR A 170 2.58 -7.81 -29.73
N SER A 171 2.26 -7.24 -28.57
CA SER A 171 0.90 -7.13 -28.03
C SER A 171 0.69 -5.82 -27.24
N SER A 172 -0.55 -5.51 -26.87
CA SER A 172 -0.89 -4.34 -26.03
C SER A 172 -0.27 -4.43 -24.63
N ASN A 173 -0.11 -3.30 -23.94
CA ASN A 173 0.41 -3.27 -22.56
C ASN A 173 -0.33 -4.23 -21.63
N SER A 174 -1.67 -4.24 -21.69
CA SER A 174 -2.50 -5.14 -20.89
C SER A 174 -2.19 -6.62 -21.13
N MET A 175 -1.90 -7.01 -22.38
CA MET A 175 -1.55 -8.38 -22.73
C MET A 175 -0.13 -8.72 -22.28
N GLN A 176 0.82 -7.79 -22.41
CA GLN A 176 2.18 -7.96 -21.88
C GLN A 176 2.16 -8.17 -20.35
N ILE A 177 1.33 -7.40 -19.64
CA ILE A 177 1.12 -7.53 -18.20
C ILE A 177 0.53 -8.91 -17.86
N GLN A 178 -0.50 -9.36 -18.59
CA GLN A 178 -1.08 -10.69 -18.41
C GLN A 178 -0.04 -11.79 -18.60
N GLU A 179 0.72 -11.75 -19.70
CA GLU A 179 1.72 -12.77 -19.99
C GLU A 179 2.82 -12.83 -18.92
N ALA A 180 3.32 -11.67 -18.48
CA ALA A 180 4.33 -11.59 -17.43
C ALA A 180 3.79 -12.08 -16.07
N PHE A 181 2.54 -11.74 -15.76
CA PHE A 181 1.88 -12.21 -14.55
C PHE A 181 1.71 -13.72 -14.58
N ASP A 182 1.16 -14.29 -15.66
CA ASP A 182 0.92 -15.73 -15.77
C ASP A 182 2.23 -16.53 -15.68
N ARG A 183 3.33 -16.06 -16.30
CA ARG A 183 4.64 -16.73 -16.19
C ARG A 183 5.24 -16.68 -14.78
N THR A 184 4.90 -15.64 -14.02
CA THR A 184 5.40 -15.47 -12.65
C THR A 184 4.52 -16.24 -11.67
N TYR A 185 3.21 -16.02 -11.70
CA TYR A 185 2.22 -16.52 -10.76
C TYR A 185 2.05 -18.05 -10.80
N ASN A 186 2.26 -18.68 -11.96
CA ASN A 186 2.17 -20.14 -12.09
C ASN A 186 3.30 -20.92 -11.38
N ASP A 187 4.32 -20.23 -10.85
CA ASP A 187 5.32 -20.87 -10.02
C ASP A 187 4.74 -21.18 -8.63
N GLU A 188 4.90 -22.42 -8.17
CA GLU A 188 4.35 -22.87 -6.89
C GLU A 188 4.80 -22.03 -5.69
N GLN A 189 5.97 -21.41 -5.78
CA GLN A 189 6.50 -20.55 -4.73
C GLN A 189 5.65 -19.28 -4.49
N PHE A 190 4.76 -18.91 -5.40
CA PHE A 190 3.97 -17.68 -5.32
C PHE A 190 2.45 -17.89 -5.15
N LYS A 191 1.99 -19.12 -4.89
CA LYS A 191 0.55 -19.41 -4.76
C LYS A 191 -0.17 -18.56 -3.70
N ASN A 192 0.52 -18.15 -2.64
CA ASN A 192 -0.05 -17.37 -1.53
C ASN A 192 0.27 -15.86 -1.62
N ILE A 193 0.57 -15.33 -2.80
CA ILE A 193 1.03 -13.94 -2.96
C ILE A 193 0.04 -12.90 -2.40
N PHE A 194 -1.27 -13.17 -2.51
CA PHE A 194 -2.32 -12.27 -2.03
C PHE A 194 -2.35 -12.17 -0.50
N ASP A 195 -2.15 -13.29 0.20
CA ASP A 195 -2.06 -13.29 1.68
C ASP A 195 -0.82 -12.50 2.15
N CYS A 196 0.27 -12.56 1.37
CA CYS A 196 1.47 -11.79 1.67
C CYS A 196 1.23 -10.28 1.54
N PHE A 197 0.45 -9.82 0.56
CA PHE A 197 0.07 -8.40 0.45
C PHE A 197 -0.65 -7.92 1.72
N GLU A 198 -1.64 -8.66 2.20
CA GLU A 198 -2.41 -8.29 3.40
C GLU A 198 -1.51 -8.18 4.64
N GLN A 199 -0.71 -9.22 4.91
CA GLN A 199 0.15 -9.28 6.09
C GLN A 199 1.26 -8.22 6.05
N CYS A 200 1.87 -8.02 4.89
CA CYS A 200 2.94 -7.03 4.72
C CYS A 200 2.42 -5.61 4.76
N SER A 201 1.24 -5.33 4.19
CA SER A 201 0.60 -4.02 4.27
C SER A 201 0.24 -3.67 5.72
N ALA A 202 -0.33 -4.62 6.47
CA ALA A 202 -0.64 -4.42 7.88
C ALA A 202 0.61 -4.15 8.75
N SER A 203 1.76 -4.73 8.37
CA SER A 203 3.02 -4.64 9.12
C SER A 203 4.03 -3.63 8.53
N LEU A 204 3.64 -2.87 7.50
CA LEU A 204 4.56 -2.05 6.70
C LEU A 204 5.34 -1.04 7.54
N THR A 205 4.69 -0.38 8.50
CA THR A 205 5.33 0.59 9.40
C THR A 205 6.47 -0.04 10.17
N SER A 206 6.25 -1.25 10.70
CA SER A 206 7.25 -1.98 11.45
C SER A 206 8.39 -2.44 10.52
N ILE A 207 8.09 -2.92 9.30
CA ILE A 207 9.12 -3.34 8.33
C ILE A 207 10.02 -2.16 7.96
N LYS A 208 9.42 -0.99 7.66
CA LYS A 208 10.17 0.25 7.38
C LYS A 208 11.06 0.66 8.55
N ARG A 209 10.58 0.47 9.78
CA ARG A 209 11.37 0.77 10.97
C ARG A 209 12.60 -0.13 11.08
N ILE A 210 12.44 -1.45 10.95
CA ILE A 210 13.57 -2.39 11.00
C ILE A 210 14.57 -2.05 9.89
N HIS A 211 14.08 -1.82 8.67
CA HIS A 211 14.93 -1.40 7.56
C HIS A 211 15.77 -0.15 7.90
N LEU A 212 15.15 0.90 8.49
CA LEU A 212 15.87 2.09 8.92
C LEU A 212 16.89 1.80 10.02
N GLU A 213 16.56 0.96 11.01
CA GLU A 213 17.50 0.55 12.07
C GLU A 213 18.74 -0.16 11.51
N LEU A 214 18.60 -0.89 10.39
CA LEU A 214 19.68 -1.61 9.74
C LEU A 214 20.51 -0.73 8.79
N THR A 215 19.88 0.23 8.12
CA THR A 215 20.52 1.06 7.09
C THR A 215 21.08 2.38 7.63
N ASP A 216 20.42 2.98 8.62
CA ASP A 216 20.87 4.22 9.28
C ASP A 216 20.42 4.22 10.76
N LYS A 217 21.26 3.64 11.62
CA LYS A 217 21.02 3.57 13.07
C LYS A 217 20.75 4.94 13.71
N GLU A 218 21.38 6.01 13.20
CA GLU A 218 21.21 7.35 13.75
C GLU A 218 19.87 7.97 13.35
N LEU A 219 19.52 7.91 12.06
CA LEU A 219 18.25 8.42 11.57
C LEU A 219 17.08 7.63 12.16
N SER A 220 17.23 6.32 12.33
CA SER A 220 16.21 5.49 12.97
C SER A 220 15.95 5.89 14.42
N LYS A 221 17.01 6.09 15.22
CA LYS A 221 16.87 6.55 16.61
C LYS A 221 16.22 7.95 16.68
N ARG A 222 16.58 8.87 15.78
CA ARG A 222 15.94 10.20 15.68
C ARG A 222 14.44 10.11 15.36
N LYS A 223 14.07 9.27 14.40
CA LYS A 223 12.66 9.09 14.02
C LYS A 223 11.85 8.45 15.16
N ARG A 224 12.44 7.47 15.87
CA ARG A 224 11.85 6.86 17.07
C ARG A 224 11.60 7.90 18.16
N ILE A 225 12.54 8.83 18.39
CA ILE A 225 12.35 9.96 19.32
C ILE A 225 11.21 10.88 18.85
N SER A 226 11.15 11.22 17.56
CA SER A 226 10.10 12.09 17.01
C SER A 226 8.71 11.46 17.13
N ASP A 227 8.58 10.17 16.79
CA ASP A 227 7.32 9.44 16.85
C ASP A 227 6.85 9.22 18.29
N LEU A 228 7.77 8.99 19.23
CA LEU A 228 7.48 9.01 20.67
C LEU A 228 6.91 10.37 21.07
N MET A 229 7.62 11.46 20.80
CA MET A 229 7.19 12.80 21.23
C MET A 229 5.86 13.24 20.63
N LYS A 230 5.51 12.77 19.42
CA LYS A 230 4.21 13.07 18.78
C LYS A 230 3.05 12.27 19.36
N ASN A 231 3.31 11.04 19.80
CA ASN A 231 2.26 10.10 20.22
C ASN A 231 2.20 9.90 21.74
N ILE A 232 3.11 10.51 22.50
CA ILE A 232 3.08 10.47 23.95
C ILE A 232 1.86 11.23 24.46
N THR A 233 1.01 10.53 25.22
CA THR A 233 -0.12 11.12 25.92
C THR A 233 0.12 11.02 27.42
N PHE A 234 0.05 12.16 28.11
CA PHE A 234 0.11 12.22 29.56
C PHE A 234 -1.29 12.14 30.14
N THR A 235 -1.55 11.11 30.94
CA THR A 235 -2.77 11.00 31.72
C THR A 235 -2.43 11.13 33.20
N PHE A 236 -2.98 12.15 33.83
CA PHE A 236 -2.93 12.29 35.29
C PHE A 236 -3.95 11.34 35.89
N ILE A 237 -3.49 10.37 36.67
CA ILE A 237 -4.34 9.39 37.33
C ILE A 237 -4.17 9.56 38.83
N GLU A 238 -5.27 9.82 39.53
CA GLU A 238 -5.27 9.76 40.98
C GLU A 238 -5.48 8.31 41.43
N GLN A 239 -4.51 7.75 42.12
CA GLN A 239 -4.62 6.43 42.75
C GLN A 239 -4.24 6.55 44.23
N SER A 240 -5.16 6.17 45.11
CA SER A 240 -4.93 6.11 46.56
C SER A 240 -4.45 7.43 47.18
N ASN A 241 -5.12 8.54 46.87
CA ASN A 241 -4.74 9.91 47.28
C ASN A 241 -3.32 10.33 46.87
N LYS A 242 -2.79 9.73 45.80
CA LYS A 242 -1.53 10.14 45.16
C LYS A 242 -1.80 10.45 43.70
N PHE A 243 -1.32 11.61 43.26
CA PHE A 243 -1.28 11.96 41.84
C PHE A 243 -0.14 11.18 41.19
N ASN A 244 -0.48 10.33 40.22
CA ASN A 244 0.45 9.63 39.36
C ASN A 244 0.30 10.13 37.92
N ILE A 245 1.39 10.11 37.17
CA ILE A 245 1.39 10.41 35.74
C ILE A 245 1.55 9.08 35.01
N ASN A 246 0.57 8.74 34.18
CA ASN A 246 0.63 7.61 33.28
C ASN A 246 1.00 8.10 31.87
N ILE A 247 1.99 7.45 31.27
CA ILE A 247 2.55 7.81 29.97
C ILE A 247 2.15 6.69 29.00
N GLN A 248 1.42 7.05 27.94
CA GLN A 248 1.13 6.14 26.83
C GLN A 248 1.82 6.61 25.55
N PRO A 249 2.31 5.70 24.68
CA PRO A 249 2.22 4.25 24.80
C PRO A 249 3.30 3.65 25.73
N GLN A 250 2.91 2.65 26.52
CA GLN A 250 3.78 1.95 27.50
C GLN A 250 4.74 0.92 26.88
N SER A 251 4.86 0.84 25.57
CA SER A 251 5.55 -0.28 24.89
C SER A 251 7.08 -0.19 24.88
N MET A 252 7.70 0.62 25.75
CA MET A 252 9.15 0.82 25.73
C MET A 252 9.75 0.65 27.12
N CYS A 253 10.75 -0.22 27.23
CA CYS A 253 11.49 -0.45 28.47
C CYS A 253 12.28 0.81 28.86
N PHE A 254 12.46 1.04 30.17
CA PHE A 254 13.21 2.19 30.67
C PHE A 254 14.65 2.23 30.15
N ASN A 255 15.27 1.07 29.91
CA ASN A 255 16.62 0.99 29.35
C ASN A 255 16.67 1.56 27.92
N ASP A 256 15.69 1.22 27.08
CA ASP A 256 15.56 1.77 25.73
C ASP A 256 15.36 3.30 25.76
N LEU A 257 14.52 3.80 26.68
CA LEU A 257 14.30 5.23 26.87
C LEU A 257 15.58 5.95 27.32
N SER A 258 16.32 5.35 28.25
CA SER A 258 17.60 5.91 28.71
C SER A 258 18.64 5.93 27.59
N GLU A 259 18.72 4.87 26.79
CA GLU A 259 19.63 4.80 25.64
C GLU A 259 19.27 5.85 24.57
N LEU A 260 17.98 6.00 24.25
CA LEU A 260 17.51 7.02 23.33
C LEU A 260 17.82 8.44 23.86
N ARG A 261 17.67 8.67 25.17
CA ARG A 261 17.97 9.97 25.80
C ARG A 261 19.45 10.29 25.77
N ASP A 262 20.31 9.33 26.10
CA ASP A 262 21.76 9.50 26.07
C ASP A 262 22.24 9.74 24.63
N ARG A 263 21.60 9.09 23.64
CA ARG A 263 21.89 9.34 22.24
C ARG A 263 21.40 10.71 21.76
N ALA A 264 20.22 11.15 22.18
CA ALA A 264 19.70 12.49 21.89
C ALA A 264 20.65 13.58 22.43
N ARG A 265 21.20 13.41 23.64
CA ARG A 265 22.24 14.28 24.19
C ARG A 265 23.50 14.30 23.33
N LEU A 266 24.01 13.13 22.94
CA LEU A 266 25.21 13.04 22.09
C LEU A 266 25.01 13.72 20.73
N ILE A 267 23.83 13.59 20.13
CA ILE A 267 23.46 14.28 18.89
C ILE A 267 23.49 15.80 19.13
N GLU A 268 22.82 16.30 20.18
CA GLU A 268 22.84 17.73 20.53
C GLU A 268 24.26 18.28 20.77
N TYR A 269 25.10 17.54 21.50
CA TYR A 269 26.50 17.91 21.72
C TYR A 269 27.32 17.94 20.43
N SER A 270 27.06 17.01 19.50
CA SER A 270 27.76 16.97 18.21
C SER A 270 27.37 18.13 17.29
N THR A 271 26.09 18.52 17.28
CA THR A 271 25.58 19.63 16.48
C THR A 271 26.04 20.98 17.03
N ASN A 272 26.17 21.12 18.35
CA ASN A 272 26.69 22.34 18.99
C ASN A 272 28.20 22.53 18.81
N ASN A 273 28.96 21.46 18.59
CA ASN A 273 30.43 21.50 18.52
C ASN A 273 30.99 21.49 17.09
N ASN A 274 30.23 21.05 16.07
CA ASN A 274 30.67 21.02 14.67
C ASN A 274 29.68 21.73 13.74
N ASN A 275 30.01 22.96 13.35
CA ASN A 275 29.44 23.57 12.14
C ASN A 275 29.97 22.80 10.93
N GLN A 276 29.18 21.91 10.30
CA GLN A 276 29.03 21.84 8.82
C GLN A 276 28.44 20.57 8.18
N TYR A 277 28.05 19.51 8.87
CA TYR A 277 27.62 18.28 8.15
C TYR A 277 26.28 17.63 8.52
N LEU A 278 25.37 18.36 9.20
CA LEU A 278 24.02 17.85 9.41
C LEU A 278 22.99 18.88 8.93
N ILE A 279 22.27 18.52 7.87
CA ILE A 279 21.04 19.17 7.41
C ILE A 279 19.94 18.81 8.43
N ASP A 280 20.07 19.28 9.67
CA ASP A 280 19.03 19.09 10.67
C ASP A 280 18.13 20.32 10.64
N SER A 281 16.82 20.12 10.47
CA SER A 281 15.88 21.23 10.57
C SER A 281 15.82 21.69 12.02
N GLU A 282 15.65 23.00 12.25
CA GLU A 282 15.54 23.57 13.60
C GLU A 282 14.40 22.93 14.42
N CYS A 283 13.37 22.43 13.72
CA CYS A 283 12.28 21.64 14.28
C CYS A 283 12.76 20.31 14.89
N ASP A 284 13.64 19.56 14.20
CA ASP A 284 14.14 18.27 14.68
C ASP A 284 15.02 18.42 15.92
N ILE A 285 15.83 19.49 15.97
CA ILE A 285 16.64 19.82 17.15
C ILE A 285 15.75 20.15 18.36
N ASN A 286 14.65 20.88 18.14
CA ASN A 286 13.72 21.22 19.21
C ASN A 286 12.97 19.98 19.75
N VAL A 287 12.63 19.02 18.89
CA VAL A 287 12.06 17.73 19.30
C VAL A 287 13.05 16.93 20.13
N LEU A 288 14.33 16.87 19.71
CA LEU A 288 15.40 16.19 20.45
C LEU A 288 15.61 16.83 21.84
N ARG A 289 15.69 18.16 21.92
CA ARG A 289 15.80 18.89 23.21
C ARG A 289 14.64 18.59 24.14
N SER A 290 13.42 18.60 23.59
CA SER A 290 12.20 18.30 24.35
C SER A 290 12.18 16.85 24.87
N PHE A 291 12.79 15.91 24.14
CA PHE A 291 12.94 14.53 24.58
C PHE A 291 14.09 14.34 25.59
N VAL A 292 15.13 15.16 25.55
CA VAL A 292 16.21 15.14 26.56
C VAL A 292 15.72 15.65 27.92
N THR A 293 14.79 16.61 27.91
CA THR A 293 14.15 17.16 29.10
C THR A 293 12.94 16.37 29.60
N PHE A 294 12.37 15.49 28.76
CA PHE A 294 11.43 14.43 29.13
C PHE A 294 12.07 13.42 30.10
#